data_AF-A0A924G337-F1
#
_entry.id   AF-A0A924G337-F1
#
_cell.length_a   1.000
_cell.length_b   1.000
_cell.length_c   1.000
_cell.angle_alpha   90.00
_cell.angle_beta   90.00
_cell.angle_gamma   90.00
#
_symmetry.space_group_name_H-M   'P 1'
#
loop_
_entity.id
_entity.type
_entity.pdbx_description
1 polymer ?
#
loop_
_entity_poly.entity_id
_entity_poly.type
_entity_poly.pdbx_seq_one_letter_code
_entity_poly.pdbx_strand_id
1 'polypeptide(L)'
;SYGNNYLPHKYPVLTISNVASANITLPLNCSIKNSIIYGEGGLAEDEIAIIKQGSTAFAATFDNVLYKMKNADPVAAIFTGTKLRNVAPLFDSIDIGNRKFNFRLSPASPCINKAVNSGLLFDLDGNNRSIGLPDLGCYEKQ
;
A
#
# COMPACT_ATOMS: atom_id res chain seq x y z
N SER A 1 -0.87 7.60 3.16
CA SER A 1 -0.56 8.98 3.55
C SER A 1 -1.63 9.38 4.54
N TYR A 2 -1.21 9.97 5.64
CA TYR A 2 -2.11 10.43 6.68
C TYR A 2 -2.20 11.94 6.58
N GLY A 3 -3.42 12.44 6.39
CA GLY A 3 -3.69 13.87 6.45
C GLY A 3 -3.51 14.39 7.88
N ASN A 4 -3.34 15.71 7.99
CA ASN A 4 -3.33 16.40 9.27
C ASN A 4 -4.16 17.68 9.23
N ASN A 5 -4.27 18.35 10.37
CA ASN A 5 -5.08 19.57 10.53
C ASN A 5 -4.68 20.72 9.58
N TYR A 6 -3.46 20.70 9.04
CA TYR A 6 -2.93 21.72 8.13
C TYR A 6 -2.90 21.26 6.67
N LEU A 7 -2.86 19.94 6.43
CA LEU A 7 -2.76 19.36 5.10
C LEU A 7 -3.65 18.10 4.99
N PRO A 8 -4.82 18.21 4.36
CA PRO A 8 -5.70 17.05 4.17
C PRO A 8 -5.14 16.09 3.12
N HIS A 9 -5.38 14.79 3.32
CA HIS A 9 -5.05 13.74 2.33
C HIS A 9 -6.01 13.80 1.13
N LYS A 10 -5.62 14.55 0.10
CA LYS A 10 -6.51 14.89 -1.04
C LYS A 10 -6.47 13.88 -2.19
N TYR A 11 -5.36 13.17 -2.35
CA TYR A 11 -5.10 12.32 -3.51
C TYR A 11 -4.78 10.89 -3.07
N PRO A 12 -5.08 9.87 -3.90
CA PRO A 12 -4.67 8.49 -3.64
C PRO A 12 -3.17 8.40 -3.31
N VAL A 13 -2.79 7.54 -2.37
CA VAL A 13 -1.36 7.32 -2.05
C VAL A 13 -0.57 6.71 -3.18
N LEU A 14 -1.22 5.99 -4.08
CA LEU A 14 -0.59 5.33 -5.21
C LEU A 14 -1.35 5.66 -6.50
N THR A 15 -0.62 6.17 -7.48
CA THR A 15 -1.10 6.31 -8.84
C THR A 15 -0.17 5.55 -9.79
N ILE A 16 -0.73 4.64 -10.59
CA ILE A 16 -0.02 3.92 -11.64
C ILE A 16 -0.59 4.37 -12.98
N SER A 17 0.26 4.85 -13.88
CA SER A 17 -0.17 5.28 -15.21
C SER A 17 0.82 4.88 -16.29
N ASN A 18 0.29 4.51 -17.45
CA ASN A 18 1.07 4.30 -18.66
C ASN A 18 1.07 5.51 -19.61
N VAL A 19 0.49 6.63 -19.17
CA VAL A 19 0.38 7.86 -19.94
C VAL A 19 1.66 8.67 -19.75
N ALA A 20 2.46 8.80 -20.81
CA ALA A 20 3.66 9.65 -20.81
C ALA A 20 3.34 11.09 -21.24
N SER A 21 2.35 11.27 -22.11
CA SER A 21 1.79 12.59 -22.48
C SER A 21 0.40 12.41 -23.11
N ALA A 22 -0.26 13.51 -23.52
CA ALA A 22 -1.65 13.52 -23.99
C ALA A 22 -2.01 12.46 -25.04
N ASN A 23 -1.07 12.08 -25.91
CA ASN A 23 -1.27 11.07 -26.96
C ASN A 23 -0.19 9.98 -26.96
N ILE A 24 0.63 9.89 -25.91
CA ILE A 24 1.72 8.92 -25.83
C ILE A 24 1.47 7.99 -24.64
N THR A 25 1.26 6.71 -24.95
CA THR A 25 1.20 5.62 -23.97
C THR A 25 2.39 4.70 -24.15
N LEU A 26 2.99 4.25 -23.05
CA LEU A 26 4.12 3.32 -23.06
C LEU A 26 3.71 1.98 -22.42
N PRO A 27 4.34 0.85 -22.77
CA PRO A 27 4.14 -0.39 -22.04
C PRO A 27 4.53 -0.23 -20.56
N LEU A 28 3.73 -0.77 -19.65
CA LEU A 28 3.99 -0.72 -18.21
C LEU A 28 3.89 -2.12 -17.60
N ASN A 29 4.94 -2.50 -16.88
CA ASN A 29 4.94 -3.64 -15.96
C ASN A 29 5.31 -3.13 -14.57
N CYS A 30 4.41 -3.31 -13.62
CA CYS A 30 4.58 -2.89 -12.23
C CYS A 30 4.15 -4.04 -11.32
N SER A 31 5.06 -4.45 -10.44
CA SER A 31 4.79 -5.44 -9.40
C SER A 31 4.99 -4.83 -8.03
N ILE A 32 3.94 -4.87 -7.21
CA ILE A 32 3.92 -4.36 -5.84
C ILE A 32 3.67 -5.54 -4.92
N LYS A 33 4.62 -5.81 -4.03
CA LYS A 33 4.60 -6.97 -3.14
C LYS A 33 4.72 -6.55 -1.68
N ASN A 34 4.09 -7.29 -0.77
CA ASN A 34 4.24 -7.16 0.68
C ASN A 34 4.02 -5.73 1.21
N SER A 35 3.07 -5.00 0.61
CA SER A 35 2.94 -3.55 0.80
C SER A 35 1.63 -3.16 1.50
N ILE A 36 1.69 -2.06 2.25
CA ILE A 36 0.53 -1.39 2.86
C ILE A 36 0.27 -0.09 2.10
N ILE A 37 -0.89 -0.01 1.43
CA ILE A 37 -1.30 1.10 0.58
C ILE A 37 -2.55 1.73 1.19
N TYR A 38 -2.33 2.51 2.24
CA TYR A 38 -3.40 2.99 3.11
C TYR A 38 -3.22 4.47 3.48
N GLY A 39 -4.34 5.16 3.62
CA GLY A 39 -4.39 6.56 4.01
C GLY A 39 -5.66 6.92 4.75
N GLU A 40 -5.58 7.92 5.62
CA GLU A 40 -6.69 8.44 6.42
C GLU A 40 -6.56 9.97 6.59
N GLY A 41 -7.58 10.60 7.17
CA GLY A 41 -7.54 12.04 7.46
C GLY A 41 -7.70 12.94 6.23
N GLY A 42 -8.42 12.48 5.21
CA GLY A 42 -8.69 13.29 4.02
C GLY A 42 -9.82 12.77 3.14
N LEU A 43 -9.86 13.24 1.90
CA LEU A 43 -10.96 13.06 0.95
C LEU A 43 -10.77 11.84 0.05
N ALA A 44 -9.56 11.29 -0.06
CA ALA A 44 -9.31 10.11 -0.86
C ALA A 44 -9.91 8.87 -0.17
N GLU A 45 -10.91 8.26 -0.81
CA GLU A 45 -11.53 7.02 -0.35
C GLU A 45 -10.96 5.79 -1.07
N ASP A 46 -10.50 5.97 -2.30
CA ASP A 46 -9.73 5.01 -3.08
C ASP A 46 -8.25 5.40 -3.03
N GLU A 47 -7.41 4.53 -2.47
CA GLU A 47 -5.99 4.79 -2.26
C GLU A 47 -5.10 4.35 -3.43
N ILE A 48 -5.70 3.65 -4.41
CA ILE A 48 -5.04 3.22 -5.64
C ILE A 48 -5.79 3.81 -6.83
N ALA A 49 -5.13 4.66 -7.60
CA ALA A 49 -5.59 5.11 -8.91
C ALA A 49 -4.81 4.42 -10.02
N ILE A 50 -5.54 3.83 -10.98
CA ILE A 50 -4.94 3.28 -12.19
C ILE A 50 -5.44 4.07 -13.40
N ILE A 51 -4.50 4.70 -14.09
CA ILE A 51 -4.77 5.50 -15.29
C ILE A 51 -4.15 4.75 -16.46
N LYS A 52 -4.90 3.78 -17.00
CA LYS A 52 -4.56 3.05 -18.22
C LYS A 52 -5.22 3.72 -19.42
N GLN A 53 -4.44 4.06 -20.44
CA GLN A 53 -4.94 4.51 -21.75
C GLN A 53 -4.38 3.64 -22.89
N GLY A 54 -5.08 3.66 -24.02
CA GLY A 54 -4.67 2.94 -25.23
C GLY A 54 -4.64 1.42 -25.07
N SER A 55 -4.06 0.77 -26.08
CA SER A 55 -3.92 -0.68 -26.19
C SER A 55 -2.52 -1.21 -25.81
N THR A 56 -1.58 -0.34 -25.43
CA THR A 56 -0.25 -0.77 -25.01
C THR A 56 -0.33 -1.72 -23.82
N ALA A 57 0.59 -2.69 -23.78
CA ALA A 57 0.66 -3.66 -22.71
C ALA A 57 0.70 -2.97 -21.33
N PHE A 58 -0.16 -3.44 -20.42
CA PHE A 58 -0.29 -2.90 -19.08
C PHE A 58 -0.48 -4.06 -18.10
N ALA A 59 0.48 -4.22 -17.21
CA ALA A 59 0.43 -5.21 -16.14
C ALA A 59 0.76 -4.53 -14.81
N ALA A 60 -0.26 -4.30 -13.98
CA ALA A 60 -0.11 -3.88 -12.60
C ALA A 60 -0.54 -5.03 -11.68
N THR A 61 0.43 -5.65 -11.00
CA THR A 61 0.20 -6.80 -10.12
C THR A 61 0.47 -6.42 -8.68
N PHE A 62 -0.46 -6.77 -7.79
CA PHE A 62 -0.37 -6.57 -6.36
C PHE A 62 -0.38 -7.94 -5.67
N ASP A 63 0.71 -8.31 -5.00
CA ASP A 63 0.89 -9.64 -4.38
C ASP A 63 1.11 -9.50 -2.88
N ASN A 64 0.25 -10.10 -2.06
CA ASN A 64 0.28 -9.95 -0.60
C ASN A 64 0.25 -8.47 -0.18
N VAL A 65 -0.91 -7.82 -0.25
CA VAL A 65 -1.06 -6.39 0.06
C VAL A 65 -2.23 -6.09 0.98
N LEU A 66 -2.09 -5.03 1.77
CA LEU A 66 -3.19 -4.33 2.43
C LEU A 66 -3.43 -3.01 1.71
N TYR A 67 -4.68 -2.71 1.40
CA TYR A 67 -5.02 -1.48 0.69
C TYR A 67 -6.45 -1.01 0.99
N LYS A 68 -6.71 0.28 0.73
CA LYS A 68 -8.04 0.88 0.89
C LYS A 68 -8.61 1.27 -0.48
N MET A 69 -9.78 0.71 -0.79
CA MET A 69 -10.55 0.95 -2.01
C MET A 69 -12.03 0.84 -1.66
N LYS A 70 -12.76 1.96 -1.70
CA LYS A 70 -14.14 2.08 -1.22
C LYS A 70 -15.09 1.07 -1.85
N ASN A 71 -15.07 0.95 -3.17
CA ASN A 71 -16.10 0.19 -3.90
C ASN A 71 -15.60 -1.16 -4.40
N ALA A 72 -14.53 -1.17 -5.19
CA ALA A 72 -14.04 -2.36 -5.88
C ALA A 72 -12.55 -2.26 -6.15
N ASP A 73 -11.94 -3.38 -6.51
CA ASP A 73 -10.55 -3.39 -6.96
C ASP A 73 -10.44 -2.73 -8.35
N PRO A 74 -9.35 -2.01 -8.65
CA PRO A 74 -9.13 -1.47 -9.98
C PRO A 74 -9.12 -2.58 -11.06
N VAL A 75 -10.00 -2.49 -12.05
CA VAL A 75 -10.18 -3.52 -13.10
C VAL A 75 -8.90 -3.82 -13.89
N ALA A 76 -8.03 -2.82 -14.05
CA ALA A 76 -6.76 -2.96 -14.78
C ALA A 76 -5.60 -3.51 -13.91
N ALA A 77 -5.87 -3.89 -12.66
CA ALA A 77 -4.90 -4.54 -11.77
C ALA A 77 -5.28 -5.98 -11.46
N ILE A 78 -4.25 -6.76 -11.14
CA ILE A 78 -4.38 -8.14 -10.69
C ILE A 78 -3.93 -8.20 -9.24
N PHE A 79 -4.77 -8.72 -8.35
CA PHE A 79 -4.45 -8.93 -6.94
C PHE A 79 -4.31 -10.42 -6.67
N THR A 80 -3.20 -10.83 -6.05
CA THR A 80 -2.86 -12.22 -5.72
C THR A 80 -2.42 -12.36 -4.26
N GLY A 81 -2.39 -13.59 -3.76
CA GLY A 81 -1.95 -13.89 -2.39
C GLY A 81 -2.87 -13.27 -1.34
N THR A 82 -2.27 -12.76 -0.25
CA THR A 82 -3.02 -12.05 0.80
C THR A 82 -3.60 -10.74 0.27
N LYS A 83 -4.90 -10.55 0.44
CA LYS A 83 -5.62 -9.35 -0.06
C LYS A 83 -6.47 -8.75 1.05
N LEU A 84 -5.89 -7.83 1.81
CA LEU A 84 -6.56 -7.14 2.92
C LEU A 84 -7.15 -5.81 2.42
N ARG A 85 -8.36 -5.85 1.86
CA ARG A 85 -9.06 -4.66 1.37
C ARG A 85 -9.87 -3.99 2.48
N ASN A 86 -9.73 -2.68 2.63
CA ASN A 86 -10.51 -1.85 3.58
C ASN A 86 -10.42 -2.30 5.04
N VAL A 87 -9.29 -2.91 5.41
CA VAL A 87 -8.97 -3.20 6.81
C VAL A 87 -7.92 -2.20 7.24
N ALA A 88 -8.12 -1.58 8.41
CA ALA A 88 -7.12 -0.67 8.97
C ALA A 88 -5.80 -1.42 9.25
N PRO A 89 -4.63 -0.85 8.91
CA PRO A 89 -3.34 -1.47 9.22
C PRO A 89 -3.07 -1.62 10.72
N LEU A 90 -3.75 -0.83 11.57
CA LEU A 90 -3.54 -0.74 13.02
C LEU A 90 -2.07 -0.50 13.37
N PHE A 91 -1.58 0.68 12.99
CA PHE A 91 -0.27 1.17 13.43
C PHE A 91 -0.25 1.45 14.94
N ASP A 92 0.92 1.41 15.54
CA ASP A 92 1.16 1.54 16.98
C ASP A 92 0.59 2.84 17.55
N SER A 93 0.94 3.97 16.95
CA SER A 93 0.45 5.28 17.39
C SER A 93 0.36 6.27 16.24
N ILE A 94 -0.86 6.63 15.88
CA ILE A 94 -1.17 7.71 14.95
C ILE A 94 -2.00 8.75 15.71
N ASP A 95 -1.39 9.89 16.02
CA ASP A 95 -2.04 11.02 16.66
C ASP A 95 -1.81 12.27 15.80
N ILE A 96 -2.84 12.57 15.00
CA ILE A 96 -2.85 13.70 14.08
C ILE A 96 -2.80 15.03 14.85
N GLY A 97 -3.50 15.13 15.98
CA GLY A 97 -3.59 16.35 16.79
C GLY A 97 -2.24 16.77 17.35
N ASN A 98 -1.45 15.78 17.78
CA ASN A 98 -0.10 15.99 18.32
C ASN A 98 1.03 15.77 17.29
N ARG A 99 0.70 15.50 16.02
CA ARG A 99 1.65 15.20 14.93
C ARG A 99 2.60 14.03 15.24
N LYS A 100 2.11 13.00 15.93
CA LYS A 100 2.88 11.78 16.23
C LYS A 100 2.47 10.69 15.25
N PHE A 101 3.44 10.13 14.56
CA PHE A 101 3.24 9.06 13.59
C PHE A 101 4.25 7.95 13.83
N ASN A 102 3.80 6.83 14.34
CA ASN A 102 4.56 5.60 14.47
C ASN A 102 3.91 4.53 13.60
N PHE A 103 4.49 4.29 12.43
CA PHE A 103 3.99 3.35 11.43
C PHE A 103 4.41 1.89 11.69
N ARG A 104 4.98 1.59 12.86
CA ARG A 104 5.15 0.21 13.32
C ARG A 104 3.78 -0.41 13.56
N LEU A 105 3.67 -1.71 13.38
CA LEU A 105 2.41 -2.42 13.58
C LEU A 105 2.11 -2.54 15.08
N SER A 106 0.85 -2.32 15.46
CA SER A 106 0.38 -2.69 16.79
C SER A 106 0.27 -4.23 16.90
N PRO A 107 0.28 -4.81 18.11
CA PRO A 107 0.13 -6.26 18.31
C PRO A 107 -1.16 -6.86 17.73
N ALA A 108 -2.21 -6.05 17.55
CA ALA A 108 -3.48 -6.49 16.97
C ALA A 108 -3.54 -6.33 15.45
N SER A 109 -2.45 -5.89 14.80
CA SER A 109 -2.45 -5.57 13.39
C SER A 109 -2.78 -6.78 12.51
N PRO A 110 -3.68 -6.63 11.51
CA PRO A 110 -3.97 -7.68 10.56
C PRO A 110 -2.81 -7.92 9.58
N CYS A 111 -1.80 -7.05 9.56
CA CYS A 111 -0.62 -7.15 8.70
C CYS A 111 0.41 -8.17 9.18
N ILE A 112 0.29 -8.63 10.43
CA ILE A 112 1.27 -9.52 11.05
C ILE A 112 1.26 -10.90 10.38
N ASN A 113 2.44 -11.41 10.01
CA ASN A 113 2.66 -12.70 9.35
C ASN A 113 1.86 -12.87 8.03
N LYS A 114 1.61 -11.79 7.29
CA LYS A 114 0.79 -11.80 6.06
C LYS A 114 1.56 -11.60 4.76
N ALA A 115 2.82 -11.19 4.84
CA ALA A 115 3.70 -11.11 3.67
C ALA A 115 4.21 -12.50 3.27
N VAL A 116 4.77 -12.57 2.06
CA VAL A 116 5.53 -13.73 1.59
C VAL A 116 7.02 -13.43 1.68
N ASN A 117 7.84 -14.46 1.90
CA ASN A 117 9.30 -14.31 1.87
C ASN A 117 9.74 -13.71 0.52
N SER A 118 10.48 -12.61 0.59
CA SER A 118 11.01 -11.87 -0.57
C SER A 118 12.53 -11.92 -0.66
N GLY A 119 13.20 -12.62 0.26
CA GLY A 119 14.66 -12.60 0.44
C GLY A 119 15.17 -11.39 1.22
N LEU A 120 14.29 -10.45 1.61
CA LEU A 120 14.67 -9.31 2.44
C LEU A 120 14.82 -9.75 3.91
N LEU A 121 16.05 -9.70 4.41
CA LEU A 121 16.39 -10.23 5.74
C LEU A 121 16.09 -9.27 6.89
N PHE A 122 16.14 -7.96 6.65
CA PHE A 122 15.98 -6.94 7.68
C PHE A 122 14.92 -5.90 7.31
N ASP A 123 14.20 -5.39 8.29
CA ASP A 123 13.26 -4.28 8.14
C ASP A 123 13.98 -2.90 8.22
N LEU A 124 13.22 -1.80 8.20
CA LEU A 124 13.80 -0.45 8.29
C LEU A 124 14.40 -0.10 9.67
N ASP A 125 14.09 -0.87 10.71
CA ASP A 125 14.70 -0.74 12.05
C ASP A 125 15.92 -1.65 12.23
N GLY A 126 16.22 -2.50 11.23
CA GLY A 126 17.29 -3.50 11.30
C GLY A 126 16.86 -4.80 11.99
N ASN A 127 15.58 -4.99 12.28
CA ASN A 127 15.07 -6.23 12.87
C ASN A 127 15.02 -7.33 11.82
N ASN A 128 15.29 -8.57 12.26
CA ASN A 128 15.19 -9.73 11.38
C ASN A 128 13.73 -10.00 11.00
N ARG A 129 13.48 -10.17 9.69
CA ARG A 129 12.15 -10.55 9.15
C ARG A 129 11.95 -12.07 9.09
N SER A 130 13.01 -12.83 9.32
CA SER A 130 13.01 -14.30 9.22
C SER A 130 12.62 -15.00 10.52
N ILE A 131 11.60 -14.49 11.23
CA ILE A 131 11.06 -15.08 12.47
C ILE A 131 9.68 -15.73 12.21
N GLY A 132 9.44 -16.19 10.97
CA GLY A 132 8.14 -16.67 10.53
C GLY A 132 7.83 -16.23 9.10
N LEU A 133 6.56 -16.01 8.81
CA LEU A 133 6.18 -15.26 7.61
C LEU A 133 6.40 -13.78 7.91
N PRO A 134 6.99 -12.98 6.99
CA PRO A 134 7.18 -11.57 7.27
C PRO A 134 5.84 -10.82 7.46
N ASP A 135 5.91 -9.65 8.06
CA ASP A 135 4.81 -8.71 8.14
C ASP A 135 4.64 -7.92 6.84
N LEU A 136 3.42 -7.48 6.53
CA LEU A 136 3.19 -6.52 5.46
C LEU A 136 3.79 -5.15 5.83
N GLY A 137 4.36 -4.46 4.85
CA GLY A 137 4.93 -3.13 5.03
C GLY A 137 6.44 -3.14 5.26
N CYS A 138 6.94 -2.08 5.87
CA CYS A 138 8.38 -1.81 5.98
C CYS A 138 8.98 -2.05 7.37
N TYR A 139 8.14 -2.38 8.36
CA TYR A 139 8.55 -2.70 9.73
C TYR A 139 8.09 -4.10 10.08
N GLU A 140 8.88 -4.80 10.87
CA GLU A 140 8.58 -6.10 11.44
C GLU A 140 8.13 -5.94 12.88
N LYS A 141 7.06 -6.63 13.27
CA LYS A 141 6.68 -6.72 14.68
C LYS A 141 7.54 -7.78 15.36
N GLN A 142 8.34 -7.33 16.33
CA GLN A 142 9.05 -8.18 17.30
C GLN A 142 8.22 -8.41 18.57
#